data_AF-A0A1F4G3W4-F1
#
_entry.id   AF-A0A1F4G3W4-F1
#
_cell.length_a   1.000
_cell.length_b   1.000
_cell.length_c   1.000
_cell.angle_alpha   90.00
_cell.angle_beta   90.00
_cell.angle_gamma   90.00
#
_symmetry.space_group_name_H-M   'P 1'
#
loop_
_entity.id
_entity.type
_entity.pdbx_description
1 polymer ?
#
loop_
_entity_poly.entity_id
_entity_poly.type
_entity_poly.pdbx_seq_one_letter_code
_entity_poly.pdbx_strand_id
1 'polypeptide(L)'
;MDQLQNSGDKVSISAVAKAAEVTPALIHNTYPDIAERIRGVVGKSTRLQRDAKHEALVKERERNRELRAEVERLRLDAAKLASINLTLLSKLAVYEETGNGKVVSFATPTIASR
;
A
#
# COMPACT_ATOMS: atom_id res chain seq x y z
N MET A 1 33.71 19.98 -1.41
CA MET A 1 32.24 19.87 -1.60
C MET A 1 31.90 18.69 -2.47
N ASP A 2 32.54 18.58 -3.63
CA ASP A 2 32.21 17.56 -4.63
C ASP A 2 32.42 16.12 -4.12
N GLN A 3 33.43 15.88 -3.28
CA GLN A 3 33.65 14.56 -2.64
C GLN A 3 32.52 14.14 -1.67
N LEU A 4 31.87 15.09 -0.99
CA LEU A 4 30.75 14.83 -0.07
C LEU A 4 29.41 14.70 -0.81
N GLN A 5 29.30 15.29 -2.01
CA GLN A 5 28.13 15.10 -2.86
C GLN A 5 28.17 13.74 -3.58
N ASN A 6 29.37 13.27 -3.97
CA ASN A 6 29.55 12.00 -4.67
C ASN A 6 29.47 10.77 -3.77
N SER A 7 29.66 10.91 -2.46
CA SER A 7 29.59 9.81 -1.48
C SER A 7 28.17 9.50 -1.00
N GLY A 8 27.16 10.27 -1.42
CA GLY A 8 25.75 10.07 -1.02
C GLY A 8 25.43 10.41 0.44
N ASP A 9 26.43 10.83 1.22
CA ASP A 9 26.27 11.21 2.62
C ASP A 9 25.61 12.58 2.76
N LYS A 10 24.92 12.80 3.90
CA LYS A 10 24.28 14.08 4.21
C LYS A 10 25.34 15.17 4.28
N VAL A 11 25.38 16.01 3.24
CA VAL A 11 26.13 17.26 3.27
C VAL A 11 25.61 18.08 4.46
N SER A 12 26.48 18.41 5.39
CA SER A 12 26.18 19.27 6.54
C SER A 12 27.42 20.07 6.89
N ILE A 13 27.27 21.18 7.58
CA ILE A 13 28.41 22.05 7.91
C ILE A 13 29.44 21.27 8.75
N SER A 14 28.99 20.41 9.67
CA SER A 14 29.88 19.52 10.44
C SER A 14 30.55 18.45 9.57
N ALA A 15 29.85 17.87 8.59
CA ALA A 15 30.45 16.89 7.68
C ALA A 15 31.51 17.54 6.78
N VAL A 16 31.26 18.76 6.30
CA VAL A 16 32.21 19.55 5.51
C VAL A 16 33.42 19.96 6.36
N ALA A 17 33.19 20.40 7.59
CA ALA A 17 34.25 20.75 8.54
C ALA A 17 35.17 19.55 8.83
N LYS A 18 34.58 18.38 9.08
CA LYS A 18 35.31 17.13 9.33
C LYS A 18 36.12 16.68 8.11
N ALA A 19 35.58 16.81 6.91
CA ALA A 19 36.28 16.45 5.68
C ALA A 19 37.43 17.41 5.32
N ALA A 20 37.35 18.65 5.78
CA ALA A 20 38.39 19.67 5.60
C ALA A 20 39.32 19.80 6.83
N GLU A 21 39.17 18.93 7.84
CA GLU A 21 39.92 18.95 9.10
C GLU A 21 39.90 20.31 9.83
N VAL A 22 38.81 21.08 9.67
CA VAL A 22 38.63 22.39 10.30
C VAL A 22 37.54 22.35 11.36
N THR A 23 37.62 23.28 12.31
CA THR A 23 36.56 23.48 13.30
C THR A 23 35.31 24.06 12.62
N PRO A 24 34.10 23.55 12.90
CA PRO A 24 32.85 24.09 12.33
C PRO A 24 32.65 25.59 12.56
N ALA A 25 33.18 26.12 13.68
CA ALA A 25 33.16 27.54 14.00
C ALA A 25 33.89 28.41 12.95
N LEU A 26 34.96 27.88 12.33
CA LEU A 26 35.72 28.60 11.32
C LEU A 26 34.88 28.84 10.05
N ILE A 27 34.06 27.86 9.67
CA ILE A 27 33.16 27.98 8.51
C ILE A 27 32.04 28.98 8.81
N HIS A 28 31.46 28.94 10.01
CA HIS A 28 30.38 29.86 10.37
C HIS A 28 30.83 31.31 10.57
N ASN A 29 32.02 31.53 11.13
CA ASN A 29 32.48 32.86 11.54
C ASN A 29 33.37 33.54 10.50
N THR A 30 34.27 32.79 9.85
CA THR A 30 35.29 33.35 8.95
C THR A 30 34.91 33.23 7.49
N TYR A 31 34.08 32.24 7.14
CA TYR A 31 33.63 31.99 5.76
C TYR A 31 32.10 31.85 5.64
N PRO A 32 31.34 32.93 5.94
CA PRO A 32 29.88 32.91 5.90
C PRO A 32 29.31 32.60 4.51
N ASP A 33 30.02 32.97 3.45
CA ASP A 33 29.70 32.67 2.05
C ASP A 33 29.70 31.16 1.77
N ILE A 34 30.68 30.43 2.30
CA ILE A 34 30.76 28.98 2.20
C ILE A 34 29.64 28.33 3.01
N ALA A 35 29.34 28.87 4.20
CA ALA A 35 28.25 28.36 5.05
C ALA A 35 26.89 28.47 4.35
N GLU A 36 26.60 29.59 3.68
CA GLU A 36 25.35 29.76 2.92
C GLU A 36 25.27 28.82 1.71
N ARG A 37 26.38 28.61 0.99
CA ARG A 37 26.43 27.62 -0.09
C ARG A 37 26.11 26.22 0.40
N ILE A 38 26.64 25.81 1.56
CA ILE A 38 26.31 24.51 2.17
C ILE A 38 24.81 24.43 2.47
N ARG A 39 24.25 25.42 3.17
CA ARG A 39 22.82 25.43 3.52
C ARG A 39 21.94 25.39 2.28
N GLY A 40 22.32 26.07 1.20
CA GLY A 40 21.61 26.02 -0.07
C GLY A 40 21.55 24.62 -0.67
N VAL A 41 22.67 23.88 -0.65
CA VAL A 41 22.73 22.48 -1.11
C VAL A 41 21.88 21.56 -0.22
N VAL A 42 21.98 21.70 1.10
CA VAL A 42 21.19 20.92 2.06
C VAL A 42 19.69 21.18 1.93
N GLY A 43 19.30 22.45 1.76
CA GLY A 43 17.91 22.85 1.57
C GLY A 43 17.31 22.27 0.28
N LYS A 44 18.08 22.20 -0.80
CA LYS A 44 17.64 21.57 -2.06
C LYS A 44 17.50 20.05 -1.89
N SER A 45 18.50 19.39 -1.29
CA SER A 45 18.49 17.95 -1.04
C SER A 45 17.32 17.53 -0.13
N THR A 46 17.03 18.30 0.92
CA THR A 46 15.92 18.00 1.84
C THR A 46 14.55 18.19 1.19
N ARG A 47 14.38 19.18 0.30
CA ARG A 47 13.15 19.34 -0.49
C ARG A 47 12.95 18.17 -1.45
N LEU A 48 13.96 17.82 -2.24
CA LEU A 48 13.90 16.67 -3.16
C LEU A 48 13.57 15.36 -2.43
N GLN A 49 14.20 15.09 -1.28
CA GLN A 49 13.88 13.91 -0.48
C GLN A 49 12.46 13.93 0.06
N ARG A 50 11.95 15.10 0.46
CA ARG A 50 10.57 15.23 0.96
C ARG A 50 9.57 14.97 -0.16
N ASP A 51 9.80 15.58 -1.32
CA ASP A 51 8.90 15.47 -2.47
C ASP A 51 8.86 14.02 -2.98
N ALA A 52 10.03 13.36 -3.10
CA ALA A 52 10.12 11.95 -3.45
C ALA A 52 9.40 11.03 -2.44
N LYS A 53 9.55 11.30 -1.13
CA LYS A 53 8.82 10.54 -0.09
C LYS A 53 7.32 10.78 -0.15
N HIS A 54 6.91 12.01 -0.45
CA HIS A 54 5.51 12.37 -0.55
C HIS A 54 4.85 11.67 -1.74
N GLU A 55 5.50 11.72 -2.91
CA GLU A 55 5.06 11.03 -4.11
C GLU A 55 4.95 9.51 -3.90
N ALA A 56 5.98 8.90 -3.29
CA ALA A 56 5.95 7.48 -2.94
C ALA A 56 4.78 7.15 -1.99
N LEU A 57 4.53 8.00 -0.98
CA LEU A 57 3.43 7.81 -0.05
C LEU A 57 2.06 7.93 -0.73
N VAL A 58 1.90 8.86 -1.66
CA VAL A 58 0.66 9.02 -2.44
C VAL A 58 0.41 7.78 -3.29
N LYS A 59 1.42 7.32 -4.03
CA LYS A 59 1.33 6.12 -4.87
C LYS A 59 0.95 4.87 -4.07
N GLU A 60 1.59 4.67 -2.92
CA GLU A 60 1.27 3.53 -2.05
C GLU A 60 -0.14 3.65 -1.46
N ARG A 61 -0.61 4.86 -1.14
CA ARG A 61 -1.99 5.08 -0.67
C ARG A 61 -3.03 4.78 -1.74
N GLU A 62 -2.78 5.18 -2.99
CA GLU A 62 -3.64 4.87 -4.13
C GLU A 62 -3.72 3.36 -4.34
N ARG A 63 -2.56 2.69 -4.40
CA ARG A 63 -2.50 1.23 -4.49
C ARG A 63 -3.22 0.54 -3.34
N ASN A 64 -3.08 1.04 -2.12
CA ASN A 64 -3.79 0.47 -0.97
C ASN A 64 -5.31 0.63 -1.08
N ARG A 65 -5.79 1.76 -1.62
CA ARG A 65 -7.22 1.96 -1.88
C ARG A 65 -7.75 0.99 -2.92
N GLU A 66 -7.04 0.81 -4.03
CA GLU A 66 -7.40 -0.17 -5.07
C GLU A 66 -7.45 -1.59 -4.51
N LEU A 67 -6.40 -2.00 -3.78
CA LEU A 67 -6.33 -3.33 -3.16
C LEU A 67 -7.45 -3.54 -2.14
N ARG A 68 -7.81 -2.52 -1.35
CA ARG A 68 -8.96 -2.62 -0.43
C ARG A 68 -10.27 -2.80 -1.18
N ALA A 69 -10.49 -2.05 -2.27
CA ALA A 69 -11.69 -2.20 -3.09
C ALA A 69 -11.76 -3.60 -3.71
N GLU A 70 -10.63 -4.14 -4.17
CA GLU A 70 -10.56 -5.50 -4.71
C GLU A 70 -10.82 -6.56 -3.64
N VAL A 71 -10.26 -6.42 -2.45
CA VAL A 71 -10.53 -7.33 -1.32
C VAL A 71 -12.02 -7.34 -0.96
N GLU A 72 -12.66 -6.18 -0.89
CA GLU A 72 -14.09 -6.11 -0.60
C GLU A 72 -14.94 -6.77 -1.71
N ARG A 73 -14.60 -6.52 -2.98
CA ARG A 73 -15.25 -7.21 -4.11
C ARG A 73 -15.11 -8.73 -4.00
N LEU A 74 -13.89 -9.23 -3.79
CA LEU A 74 -13.61 -10.66 -3.68
C LEU A 74 -14.32 -11.29 -2.49
N ARG A 75 -14.44 -10.58 -1.36
CA ARG A 75 -15.21 -11.04 -0.19
C ARG A 75 -16.70 -11.17 -0.49
N LEU A 76 -17.28 -10.20 -1.20
CA LEU A 76 -18.68 -10.26 -1.63
C LEU A 76 -18.93 -11.44 -2.58
N ASP A 77 -18.05 -11.64 -3.56
CA ASP A 77 -18.16 -12.76 -4.48
C ASP A 77 -18.02 -14.10 -3.77
N ALA A 78 -17.06 -14.22 -2.84
CA ALA A 78 -16.88 -15.42 -2.02
C ALA A 78 -18.12 -15.72 -1.16
N ALA A 79 -18.71 -14.71 -0.54
CA ALA A 79 -19.94 -14.86 0.25
C ALA A 79 -21.12 -15.31 -0.63
N LYS A 80 -21.25 -14.75 -1.83
CA LYS A 80 -22.28 -15.14 -2.80
C LYS A 80 -22.11 -16.59 -3.24
N LEU A 81 -20.88 -16.99 -3.58
CA LEU A 81 -20.56 -18.37 -3.96
C LEU A 81 -20.82 -19.34 -2.81
N ALA A 82 -20.46 -18.99 -1.58
CA ALA A 82 -20.73 -19.83 -0.41
C ALA A 82 -22.23 -20.05 -0.21
N SER A 83 -23.06 -19.02 -0.36
CA SER A 83 -24.52 -19.12 -0.26
C SER A 83 -25.12 -20.03 -1.35
N ILE A 84 -24.67 -19.85 -2.60
CA ILE A 84 -25.09 -20.69 -3.72
C ILE A 84 -24.68 -22.15 -3.48
N ASN A 85 -23.43 -22.37 -3.10
CA ASN A 85 -22.91 -23.71 -2.83
C ASN A 85 -23.68 -24.39 -1.69
N LEU A 86 -23.98 -23.67 -0.60
CA LEU A 86 -24.81 -24.20 0.48
C LEU A 86 -26.19 -24.63 -0.03
N THR A 87 -26.82 -23.79 -0.85
CA THR A 87 -28.14 -24.11 -1.44
C THR A 87 -28.07 -25.33 -2.35
N LEU A 88 -27.02 -25.45 -3.16
CA LEU A 88 -26.80 -26.60 -4.03
C LEU A 88 -26.55 -27.88 -3.24
N LEU A 89 -25.72 -27.81 -2.20
CA LEU A 89 -25.46 -28.94 -1.30
C LEU A 89 -26.75 -29.42 -0.62
N SER A 90 -27.58 -28.50 -0.12
CA SER A 90 -28.89 -28.85 0.45
C SER A 90 -29.80 -29.53 -0.57
N LYS A 91 -29.83 -29.05 -1.83
CA LYS A 91 -30.61 -29.69 -2.90
C LYS A 91 -30.08 -31.07 -3.25
N LEU A 92 -28.77 -31.24 -3.36
CA LEU A 92 -28.14 -32.53 -3.64
C LEU A 92 -28.44 -33.55 -2.55
N ALA A 93 -28.32 -33.16 -1.28
CA ALA A 93 -28.64 -34.04 -0.16
C ALA A 93 -30.10 -34.54 -0.21
N VAL A 94 -31.05 -33.65 -0.53
CA VAL A 94 -32.47 -34.03 -0.71
C VAL A 94 -32.63 -35.04 -1.86
N TYR A 95 -31.96 -34.82 -2.99
CA TYR A 95 -32.04 -35.74 -4.13
C TYR A 95 -31.41 -37.10 -3.85
N GLU A 96 -30.27 -37.15 -3.16
CA GLU A 96 -29.62 -38.39 -2.74
C GLU A 96 -30.52 -39.19 -1.79
N GLU A 97 -31.15 -38.53 -0.81
CA GLU A 97 -32.06 -39.18 0.13
C GLU A 97 -33.38 -39.63 -0.54
N THR A 98 -33.82 -38.92 -1.59
CA THR A 98 -34.95 -39.35 -2.44
C THR A 98 -34.59 -40.58 -3.27
N GLY A 99 -33.38 -40.62 -3.86
CA GLY A 99 -32.87 -41.77 -4.61
C GLY A 99 -32.64 -43.01 -3.74
N ASN A 100 -32.26 -42.82 -2.47
CA ASN A 100 -32.17 -43.88 -1.47
C ASN A 100 -33.54 -44.33 -0.90
N GLY A 101 -34.66 -43.75 -1.38
CA GLY A 101 -36.01 -44.13 -0.98
C GLY A 101 -36.41 -43.77 0.45
N LYS A 102 -35.60 -42.95 1.15
CA LYS A 102 -35.86 -42.50 2.53
C LYS A 102 -36.81 -41.31 2.59
N VAL A 103 -36.95 -40.55 1.50
CA VAL A 103 -37.81 -39.36 1.43
C VAL A 103 -38.61 -39.38 0.14
N VAL A 104 -39.91 -39.09 0.23
CA VAL A 104 -40.82 -39.03 -0.93
C VAL A 104 -41.28 -37.59 -1.10
N SER A 105 -41.04 -36.98 -2.26
CA SER A 105 -41.50 -35.62 -2.54
C SER A 105 -42.98 -35.61 -2.88
N PHE A 106 -43.81 -34.98 -2.05
CA PHE A 106 -45.19 -34.66 -2.39
C PHE A 106 -45.18 -33.44 -3.32
N ALA A 107 -45.18 -33.65 -4.63
CA ALA A 107 -45.32 -32.56 -5.59
C ALA A 107 -46.62 -31.78 -5.29
N THR A 108 -46.51 -30.46 -5.24
CA THR A 108 -47.64 -29.53 -5.04
C THR A 108 -48.68 -29.75 -6.14
N PRO A 109 -49.99 -29.81 -5.84
CA PRO A 109 -51.01 -29.98 -6.87
C PRO A 109 -50.97 -28.77 -7.81
N THR A 110 -50.65 -29.01 -9.08
CA THR A 110 -50.93 -28.07 -10.17
C THR A 110 -52.44 -27.91 -10.21
N ILE A 111 -52.96 -26.84 -9.60
CA ILE A 111 -54.36 -26.46 -9.75
C ILE A 111 -54.51 -26.04 -11.22
N ALA A 112 -55.11 -26.91 -12.03
CA ALA A 112 -55.47 -26.60 -13.39
C ALA A 112 -56.44 -25.41 -13.38
N SER A 113 -56.01 -24.27 -13.90
CA SER A 113 -56.86 -23.12 -14.16
C SER A 113 -57.88 -23.50 -15.24
N ARG A 114 -59.15 -23.37 -14.90
CA ARG A 114 -60.30 -23.59 -15.79
C ARG A 114 -60.63 -22.33 -16.58
#